data_AF-A0A842LAU8-F1
#
_entry.id   AF-A0A842LAU8-F1
#
_cell.length_a   1.000
_cell.length_b   1.000
_cell.length_c   1.000
_cell.angle_alpha   90.00
_cell.angle_beta   90.00
_cell.angle_gamma   90.00
#
_symmetry.space_group_name_H-M   'P 1'
#
loop_
_entity.id
_entity.type
_entity.pdbx_description
1 polymer ?
#
loop_
_entity_poly.entity_id
_entity_poly.type
_entity_poly.pdbx_seq_one_letter_code
_entity_poly.pdbx_strand_id
1 'polypeptide(L)'
;MLCTKCGSRNVIIHRRYSGQYLCKECFIKAIQKKVLKDIKKYKLIKKSDKVLVALSGGKDSTTVIDILSILAERNIIELEVITIDEGIGDYRKKGIQYASKTCKELGIPQHIFSFKKHFKVTIDEIMASKPPRKACTYC
;
A
#
# COMPACT_ATOMS: atom_id res chain seq x y z
N MET A 1 -21.55 -17.81 -18.25
CA MET A 1 -21.68 -16.77 -17.19
C MET A 1 -21.02 -15.49 -17.69
N LEU A 2 -21.64 -14.32 -17.51
CA LEU A 2 -21.16 -13.05 -18.08
C LEU A 2 -20.82 -12.05 -16.98
N CYS A 3 -19.86 -11.16 -17.26
CA CYS A 3 -19.54 -10.04 -16.41
C CYS A 3 -20.76 -9.12 -16.29
N THR A 4 -21.24 -8.93 -15.06
CA THR A 4 -22.40 -8.09 -14.71
C THR A 4 -22.21 -6.61 -15.06
N LYS A 5 -20.99 -6.16 -15.38
CA LYS A 5 -20.69 -4.76 -15.69
C LYS A 5 -20.49 -4.48 -17.18
N CYS A 6 -19.86 -5.39 -17.92
CA CYS A 6 -19.50 -5.15 -19.32
C CYS A 6 -19.95 -6.26 -20.28
N GLY A 7 -20.62 -7.32 -19.80
CA GLY A 7 -21.06 -8.44 -20.63
C GLY A 7 -19.93 -9.40 -21.09
N SER A 8 -18.68 -9.16 -20.71
CA SER A 8 -17.55 -10.05 -21.06
C SER A 8 -17.76 -11.47 -20.54
N ARG A 9 -17.37 -12.47 -21.33
CA ARG A 9 -17.40 -13.89 -20.95
C ARG A 9 -16.28 -14.28 -19.97
N ASN A 10 -15.23 -13.47 -19.87
CA ASN A 10 -14.04 -13.74 -19.04
C ASN A 10 -14.23 -13.32 -17.58
N VAL A 11 -15.20 -13.93 -16.90
CA VAL A 11 -15.44 -13.70 -15.47
C VAL A 11 -14.34 -14.37 -14.65
N ILE A 12 -13.72 -13.62 -13.73
CA ILE A 12 -12.66 -14.13 -12.84
C ILE A 12 -13.10 -14.24 -11.38
N ILE A 13 -14.15 -13.53 -10.99
CA ILE A 13 -14.57 -13.46 -9.59
C ILE A 13 -16.09 -13.32 -9.47
N HIS A 14 -16.65 -14.02 -8.48
CA HIS A 14 -18.02 -13.87 -8.00
C HIS A 14 -18.03 -13.27 -6.60
N ARG A 15 -18.53 -12.03 -6.48
CA ARG A 15 -18.66 -11.32 -5.19
C ARG A 15 -20.00 -11.64 -4.54
N ARG A 16 -20.03 -12.73 -3.77
CA ARG A 16 -21.24 -13.29 -3.12
C ARG A 16 -22.13 -12.22 -2.46
N TYR A 17 -21.54 -11.31 -1.68
CA TYR A 17 -22.31 -10.29 -0.96
C TYR A 17 -23.08 -9.29 -1.84
N SER A 18 -22.68 -9.16 -3.12
CA SER A 18 -23.31 -8.24 -4.08
C SER A 18 -23.95 -8.95 -5.27
N GLY A 19 -23.80 -10.27 -5.37
CA GLY A 19 -24.20 -11.08 -6.53
C GLY A 19 -23.45 -10.76 -7.83
N GLN A 20 -22.36 -9.99 -7.78
CA GLN A 20 -21.66 -9.53 -8.99
C GLN A 20 -20.67 -10.58 -9.52
N TYR A 21 -20.78 -10.87 -10.80
CA TYR A 21 -19.74 -11.55 -11.59
C TYR A 21 -18.92 -10.52 -12.34
N LEU A 22 -17.59 -10.52 -12.17
CA LEU A 22 -16.72 -9.48 -12.73
C LEU A 22 -15.56 -10.10 -13.51
N CYS A 23 -15.27 -9.54 -14.68
CA CYS A 23 -13.98 -9.73 -15.35
C CYS A 23 -12.88 -8.93 -14.63
N LYS A 24 -11.62 -9.17 -15.00
CA LYS A 24 -10.44 -8.56 -14.37
C LYS A 24 -10.52 -7.03 -14.34
N GLU A 25 -10.82 -6.40 -15.47
CA GLU A 25 -10.85 -4.95 -15.61
C GLU A 25 -11.98 -4.33 -14.80
N CYS A 26 -13.16 -4.96 -14.82
CA CYS A 26 -14.32 -4.49 -14.07
C CYS A 26 -14.12 -4.65 -12.56
N PHE A 27 -13.42 -5.69 -12.12
CA PHE A 27 -13.07 -5.88 -10.72
C PHE A 27 -12.12 -4.78 -10.24
N ILE A 28 -11.01 -4.54 -10.94
CA ILE A 28 -10.03 -3.49 -10.59
C ILE A 28 -10.72 -2.12 -10.50
N LYS A 29 -11.48 -1.74 -11.55
CA LYS A 29 -12.23 -0.48 -11.58
C LYS A 29 -13.24 -0.37 -10.43
N ALA A 30 -13.91 -1.47 -10.06
CA ALA A 30 -14.87 -1.47 -8.97
C ALA A 30 -14.21 -1.24 -7.60
N ILE A 31 -13.01 -1.80 -7.37
CA ILE A 31 -12.23 -1.59 -6.15
C ILE A 31 -11.72 -0.15 -6.08
N GLN A 32 -11.07 0.35 -7.15
CA GLN A 32 -10.59 1.74 -7.25
C GLN A 32 -11.73 2.74 -6.97
N LYS A 33 -12.88 2.56 -7.64
CA LYS A 33 -14.06 3.43 -7.45
C LYS A 33 -14.58 3.37 -6.02
N LYS A 34 -14.57 2.21 -5.36
CA LYS A 34 -15.02 2.07 -3.97
C LYS A 34 -14.10 2.85 -3.02
N VAL A 35 -12.78 2.70 -3.16
CA VAL A 35 -11.80 3.40 -2.31
C VAL A 35 -11.91 4.92 -2.50
N LEU A 36 -11.93 5.40 -3.74
CA LEU A 36 -12.08 6.84 -4.03
C LEU A 36 -13.40 7.41 -3.50
N LYS A 37 -14.50 6.63 -3.56
CA LYS A 37 -15.77 7.01 -2.96
C LYS A 37 -15.67 7.12 -1.45
N ASP A 38 -15.02 6.16 -0.80
CA ASP A 38 -14.86 6.14 0.66
C ASP A 38 -13.96 7.31 1.12
N ILE A 39 -12.86 7.63 0.41
CA ILE A 39 -12.03 8.82 0.64
C ILE A 39 -12.87 10.11 0.62
N LYS A 40 -13.71 10.28 -0.41
CA LYS A 40 -14.59 11.45 -0.53
C LYS A 40 -15.67 11.48 0.56
N LYS A 41 -16.31 10.34 0.85
CA LYS A 41 -17.38 10.22 1.84
C LYS A 41 -16.89 10.62 3.23
N TYR A 42 -15.72 10.13 3.63
CA TYR A 42 -15.14 10.38 4.94
C TYR A 42 -14.21 11.59 4.98
N LYS A 43 -14.08 12.33 3.87
CA LYS A 43 -13.23 13.52 3.75
C LYS A 43 -11.78 13.27 4.19
N LEU A 44 -11.23 12.10 3.84
CA LEU A 44 -9.90 11.66 4.27
C LEU A 44 -8.77 12.45 3.60
N ILE A 45 -9.00 12.87 2.36
CA ILE A 45 -8.04 13.59 1.51
C ILE A 45 -8.79 14.73 0.82
N LYS A 46 -8.20 15.92 0.80
CA LYS A 46 -8.67 17.12 0.12
C LYS A 46 -7.78 17.44 -1.08
N LYS A 47 -8.28 18.30 -1.96
CA LYS A 47 -7.49 18.81 -3.08
C LYS A 47 -6.31 19.62 -2.54
N SER A 48 -5.15 19.45 -3.16
CA SER A 48 -3.87 20.08 -2.80
C SER A 48 -3.27 19.58 -1.49
N ASP A 49 -3.79 18.50 -0.90
CA ASP A 49 -3.12 17.84 0.21
C ASP A 49 -1.80 17.21 -0.25
N LYS A 50 -0.80 17.27 0.62
CA LYS A 50 0.41 16.46 0.53
C LYS A 50 0.24 15.21 1.36
N VAL A 51 0.15 14.07 0.69
CA VAL A 51 -0.18 12.77 1.28
C VAL A 51 1.07 11.91 1.35
N LEU A 52 1.44 11.51 2.57
CA LEU A 52 2.52 10.55 2.83
C LEU A 52 1.93 9.18 3.15
N VAL A 53 2.34 8.14 2.41
CA VAL A 53 1.89 6.76 2.64
C VAL A 53 3.01 5.91 3.21
N ALA A 54 2.75 5.20 4.31
CA ALA A 54 3.65 4.17 4.82
C ALA A 54 3.59 2.92 3.93
N LEU A 55 4.69 2.58 3.26
CA LEU A 55 4.80 1.46 2.34
C LEU A 55 5.73 0.39 2.90
N SER A 56 5.14 -0.75 3.28
CA SER A 56 5.89 -1.92 3.75
C SER A 56 6.40 -2.81 2.60
N GLY A 57 5.88 -2.63 1.39
CA GLY A 57 6.08 -3.55 0.26
C GLY A 57 5.10 -4.72 0.23
N GLY A 58 4.17 -4.78 1.20
CA GLY A 58 3.08 -5.74 1.22
C GLY A 58 1.93 -5.34 0.29
N LYS A 59 1.14 -6.34 -0.13
CA LYS A 59 0.00 -6.18 -1.07
C LYS A 59 -0.95 -5.04 -0.70
N ASP A 60 -1.22 -4.84 0.59
CA ASP A 60 -2.22 -3.88 1.05
C ASP A 60 -1.72 -2.44 0.87
N SER A 61 -0.52 -2.13 1.38
CA SER A 61 0.11 -0.82 1.18
C SER A 61 0.42 -0.52 -0.29
N THR A 62 0.83 -1.54 -1.06
CA THR A 62 1.06 -1.40 -2.50
C THR A 62 -0.24 -1.08 -3.25
N THR A 63 -1.36 -1.71 -2.86
CA THR A 63 -2.68 -1.40 -3.44
C THR A 63 -3.12 0.03 -3.11
N VAL A 64 -2.83 0.52 -1.90
CA VAL A 64 -3.16 1.90 -1.52
C VAL A 64 -2.43 2.90 -2.43
N ILE A 65 -1.13 2.73 -2.65
CA ILE A 65 -0.38 3.68 -3.50
C ILE A 65 -0.80 3.59 -4.97
N ASP A 66 -1.13 2.40 -5.49
CA ASP A 66 -1.67 2.21 -6.85
C ASP A 66 -3.00 2.96 -7.04
N ILE A 67 -3.87 2.94 -6.04
CA ILE A 67 -5.16 3.65 -6.13
C ILE A 67 -4.97 5.16 -5.95
N LEU A 68 -4.07 5.59 -5.05
CA LEU A 68 -3.82 7.00 -4.80
C LEU A 68 -3.01 7.67 -5.92
N SER A 69 -2.23 6.92 -6.70
CA SER A 69 -1.54 7.45 -7.87
C SER A 69 -2.52 8.04 -8.88
N ILE A 70 -3.74 7.51 -8.98
CA ILE A 70 -4.82 8.06 -9.83
C ILE A 70 -5.15 9.51 -9.45
N LEU A 71 -5.08 9.86 -8.16
CA LEU A 71 -5.30 11.23 -7.69
C LEU A 71 -4.07 12.11 -7.96
N ALA A 72 -2.87 11.57 -7.77
CA ALA A 72 -1.61 12.26 -8.04
C ALA A 72 -1.44 12.58 -9.54
N GLU A 73 -1.69 11.63 -10.43
CA GLU A 73 -1.67 11.79 -11.90
C GLU A 73 -2.64 12.88 -12.39
N ARG A 74 -3.72 13.12 -11.64
CA ARG A 74 -4.71 14.17 -11.93
C ARG A 74 -4.38 15.50 -11.28
N ASN A 75 -3.20 15.65 -10.68
CA ASN A 75 -2.77 16.81 -9.91
C ASN A 75 -3.78 17.21 -8.81
N ILE A 76 -4.45 16.23 -8.21
CA ILE A 76 -5.39 16.47 -7.10
C ILE A 76 -4.63 16.51 -5.78
N ILE A 77 -3.57 15.72 -5.64
CA ILE A 77 -2.71 15.64 -4.45
C ILE A 77 -1.24 15.57 -4.85
N GLU A 78 -0.36 15.94 -3.92
CA GLU A 78 1.03 15.51 -3.93
C GLU A 78 1.14 14.19 -3.17
N LEU A 79 1.79 13.18 -3.75
CA LEU A 79 1.91 11.85 -3.16
C LEU A 79 3.38 11.49 -2.97
N GLU A 80 3.75 11.16 -1.74
CA GLU A 80 5.06 10.63 -1.38
C GLU A 80 4.92 9.38 -0.52
N VAL A 81 5.98 8.59 -0.42
CA VAL A 81 6.00 7.34 0.33
C VAL A 81 7.12 7.32 1.36
N ILE A 82 6.85 6.71 2.51
CA ILE A 82 7.86 6.38 3.51
C ILE A 82 7.95 4.86 3.71
N THR A 83 9.17 4.34 3.75
CA THR A 83 9.48 2.94 4.09
C THR A 83 10.43 2.90 5.25
N ILE A 84 10.08 2.15 6.29
CA ILE A 84 10.91 1.95 7.48
C ILE A 84 11.61 0.59 7.39
N ASP A 85 12.92 0.59 7.61
CA ASP A 85 13.74 -0.61 7.80
C ASP A 85 14.02 -0.78 9.29
N GLU A 86 13.30 -1.70 9.92
CA GLU A 86 13.38 -2.04 11.33
C GLU A 86 14.63 -2.89 11.65
N GLY A 87 15.34 -3.37 10.62
CA GLY A 87 16.50 -4.25 10.75
C GLY A 87 16.13 -5.66 11.22
N ILE A 88 15.00 -6.19 10.74
CA ILE A 88 14.51 -7.56 11.00
C ILE A 88 14.93 -8.48 9.86
N GLY A 89 16.00 -9.25 10.06
CA GLY A 89 16.47 -10.33 9.19
C GLY A 89 16.45 -10.08 7.67
N ASP A 90 16.50 -11.17 6.88
CA ASP A 90 16.50 -11.07 5.42
C ASP A 90 15.11 -10.86 4.80
N TYR A 91 14.03 -11.08 5.58
CA TYR A 91 12.66 -10.88 5.09
C TYR A 91 12.41 -9.41 4.74
N ARG A 92 12.88 -8.47 5.55
CA ARG A 92 12.61 -7.04 5.36
C ARG A 92 13.23 -6.49 4.08
N LYS A 93 14.41 -6.98 3.70
CA LYS A 93 15.12 -6.57 2.47
C LYS A 93 14.25 -6.77 1.22
N LYS A 94 13.56 -7.91 1.10
CA LYS A 94 12.66 -8.17 -0.04
C LYS A 94 11.49 -7.20 -0.06
N GLY A 95 10.87 -6.93 1.09
CA GLY A 95 9.78 -5.95 1.21
C GLY A 95 10.21 -4.55 0.75
N ILE A 96 11.38 -4.08 1.18
CA ILE A 96 11.95 -2.79 0.75
C ILE A 96 12.21 -2.78 -0.76
N GLN A 97 12.79 -3.85 -1.32
CA GLN A 97 13.01 -3.96 -2.76
C GLN A 97 11.70 -3.87 -3.56
N TYR A 98 10.65 -4.57 -3.12
CA TYR A 98 9.33 -4.46 -3.76
C TYR A 98 8.75 -3.05 -3.64
N ALA A 99 8.83 -2.43 -2.46
CA ALA A 99 8.40 -1.05 -2.23
C ALA A 99 9.09 -0.07 -3.19
N SER A 100 10.42 -0.14 -3.29
CA SER A 100 11.21 0.71 -4.18
C SER A 100 10.93 0.45 -5.65
N LYS A 101 10.72 -0.81 -6.05
CA LYS A 101 10.32 -1.14 -7.42
C LYS A 101 8.98 -0.50 -7.77
N THR A 102 7.96 -0.65 -6.92
CA THR A 102 6.64 -0.05 -7.17
C THR A 102 6.70 1.46 -7.23
N CYS A 103 7.40 2.11 -6.29
CA CYS A 103 7.57 3.57 -6.32
C CYS A 103 8.23 4.05 -7.61
N LYS A 104 9.25 3.34 -8.10
CA LYS A 104 9.92 3.65 -9.37
C LYS A 104 8.98 3.48 -10.57
N GLU A 105 8.21 2.40 -10.61
CA GLU A 105 7.25 2.12 -11.70
C GLU A 105 6.13 3.18 -11.76
N LEU A 106 5.67 3.67 -10.60
CA LEU A 106 4.62 4.67 -10.49
C LEU A 106 5.15 6.13 -10.52
N GLY A 107 6.47 6.34 -10.53
CA GLY A 107 7.07 7.68 -10.47
C GLY A 107 6.82 8.43 -9.16
N ILE A 108 6.65 7.71 -8.04
CA ILE A 108 6.32 8.29 -6.73
C ILE A 108 7.61 8.44 -5.90
N PRO A 109 7.91 9.63 -5.34
CA PRO A 109 9.05 9.82 -4.44
C PRO A 109 8.96 8.92 -3.20
N GLN A 110 10.08 8.25 -2.87
CA GLN A 110 10.17 7.35 -1.72
C GLN A 110 11.28 7.82 -0.77
N HIS A 111 10.95 7.86 0.52
CA HIS A 111 11.87 8.09 1.62
C HIS A 111 12.09 6.80 2.39
N ILE A 112 13.34 6.39 2.55
CA ILE A 112 13.71 5.19 3.30
C ILE A 112 14.47 5.58 4.56
N PHE A 113 13.97 5.14 5.71
CA PHE A 113 14.61 5.36 7.01
C PHE A 113 14.89 4.03 7.68
N SER A 114 15.95 3.94 8.48
CA SER A 114 16.29 2.71 9.19
C SER A 114 16.49 2.91 10.68
N PHE A 115 16.04 1.94 11.47
CA PHE A 115 16.22 1.92 12.92
C PHE A 115 17.71 2.01 13.27
N LYS A 116 18.56 1.26 12.56
CA LYS A 116 20.01 1.28 12.78
C LYS A 116 20.61 2.68 12.63
N LYS A 117 20.18 3.45 11.63
CA LYS A 117 20.71 4.81 11.39
C LYS A 117 20.24 5.80 12.46
N HIS A 118 18.96 5.74 12.82
CA HIS A 118 18.29 6.73 13.66
C HIS A 118 18.38 6.43 15.16
N PHE A 119 18.30 5.17 15.55
CA PHE A 119 18.29 4.73 16.95
C PHE A 119 19.55 3.95 17.35
N LYS A 120 20.48 3.71 16.41
CA LYS A 120 21.71 2.93 16.61
C LYS A 120 21.50 1.46 16.97
N VAL A 121 20.26 1.01 17.02
CA VAL A 121 19.83 -0.36 17.31
C VAL A 121 18.91 -0.88 16.20
N THR A 122 18.88 -2.19 15.98
CA THR A 122 17.82 -2.87 15.22
C THR A 122 16.84 -3.57 16.15
N ILE A 123 15.68 -3.98 15.62
CA ILE A 123 14.75 -4.85 16.37
C ILE A 123 15.44 -6.17 16.74
N ASP A 124 16.21 -6.78 15.83
CA ASP A 124 16.95 -8.01 16.11
C ASP A 124 17.96 -7.84 17.26
N GLU A 125 18.67 -6.70 17.32
CA GLU A 125 19.60 -6.37 18.41
C GLU A 125 18.86 -6.16 19.74
N ILE A 126 17.69 -5.50 19.73
CA ILE A 126 16.85 -5.33 20.93
C ILE A 126 16.38 -6.70 21.44
N MET A 127 15.95 -7.59 20.55
CA MET A 127 15.46 -8.91 20.91
C MET A 127 16.55 -9.82 21.50
N ALA A 128 17.83 -9.56 21.21
CA ALA A 128 18.96 -10.27 21.80
C ALA A 128 19.30 -9.79 23.22
N SER A 129 18.82 -8.62 23.65
CA SER A 129 19.09 -8.03 24.97
C SER A 129 18.13 -8.56 26.06
N LYS A 130 18.53 -8.56 27.35
CA LYS A 130 17.72 -9.08 28.47
C LYS A 130 17.21 -7.99 29.42
N PRO A 131 15.96 -8.10 29.94
CA PRO A 131 14.90 -9.01 29.51
C PRO A 131 14.21 -8.45 28.24
N PRO A 132 14.11 -9.20 27.14
CA PRO A 132 13.46 -8.69 25.95
C PRO A 132 11.93 -8.67 26.16
N ARG A 133 11.27 -7.55 25.82
CA ARG A 133 9.84 -7.57 25.49
C ARG A 133 9.65 -8.17 24.08
N LYS A 134 8.40 -8.39 23.66
CA LYS A 134 8.10 -8.91 22.31
C LYS A 134 8.51 -7.89 21.24
N ALA A 135 8.97 -8.36 20.08
CA ALA A 135 9.43 -7.51 18.97
C ALA A 135 8.40 -6.43 18.55
N CYS A 136 7.12 -6.81 18.46
CA CYS A 136 6.02 -5.90 18.13
C CYS A 136 5.73 -4.82 19.18
N THR A 137 6.34 -4.88 20.36
CA THR A 137 6.24 -3.81 21.36
C THR A 137 7.27 -2.70 21.11
N TYR A 138 8.38 -3.02 20.44
CA TYR A 138 9.42 -2.06 20.08
C TYR A 138 9.26 -1.51 18.66
N CYS A 139 8.74 -2.34 17.75
CA CYS A 139 8.31 -1.92 16.42
C CYS A 139 7.10 -0.98 16.50
#